data_AF-A0A177L5S1-F1
#
_entry.id   AF-A0A177L5S1-F1
#
_cell.length_a   1.000
_cell.length_b   1.000
_cell.length_c   1.000
_cell.angle_alpha   90.00
_cell.angle_beta   90.00
_cell.angle_gamma   90.00
#
_symmetry.space_group_name_H-M   'P 1'
#
loop_
_entity.id
_entity.type
_entity.pdbx_description
1 polymer ?
#
loop_
_entity_poly.entity_id
_entity_poly.type
_entity_poly.pdbx_seq_one_letter_code
_entity_poly.pdbx_strand_id
1 'polypeptide(L)' 'MIQIFPVSSRHHAVFGWLKSNWSFSFADYHDPKTTSFGLMRDLNDDFVLSLRVFGIHLHQNMEVVSIVLEGQLEHKEAS' A
#
# COMPACT_ATOMS: atom_id res chain seq x y z
N MET A 1 -5.32 -14.19 -21.80
CA MET A 1 -4.63 -12.94 -22.21
C MET A 1 -3.87 -12.42 -21.00
N ILE A 2 -2.62 -12.00 -21.17
CA ILE A 2 -1.77 -11.50 -20.08
C ILE A 2 -1.65 -9.99 -20.24
N GLN A 3 -1.83 -9.26 -19.14
CA GLN A 3 -1.61 -7.81 -19.07
C GLN A 3 -0.41 -7.53 -18.17
N ILE A 4 0.45 -6.62 -18.59
CA ILE A 4 1.64 -6.20 -17.84
C ILE A 4 1.42 -4.78 -17.33
N PHE A 5 1.59 -4.58 -16.02
CA PHE A 5 1.60 -3.27 -15.37
C PHE A 5 3.04 -2.96 -14.95
N PRO A 6 3.78 -2.13 -15.71
CA PRO A 6 5.16 -1.82 -15.38
C PRO A 6 5.24 -0.95 -14.11
N VAL A 7 6.39 -0.97 -13.42
CA VAL A 7 6.62 -0.13 -12.22
C VAL A 7 6.29 1.35 -12.47
N SER A 8 6.61 1.85 -13.67
CA SER A 8 6.35 3.23 -14.07
C SER A 8 4.87 3.59 -14.21
N SER A 9 3.94 2.62 -14.24
CA SER A 9 2.51 2.90 -14.27
C SER A 9 1.87 3.01 -12.89
N ARG A 10 2.61 2.77 -11.81
CA ARG A 10 2.10 2.92 -10.44
C ARG A 10 1.94 4.39 -10.10
N HIS A 11 0.95 4.69 -9.26
CA HIS A 11 0.87 6.01 -8.65
C HIS A 11 1.95 6.15 -7.57
N HIS A 12 2.61 7.30 -7.54
CA HIS A 12 3.69 7.57 -6.58
C HIS A 12 3.22 8.66 -5.61
N ALA A 13 3.01 8.29 -4.34
CA ALA A 13 2.60 9.21 -3.29
C ALA A 13 3.75 9.44 -2.29
N VAL A 14 4.03 10.71 -1.97
CA VAL A 14 5.14 11.11 -1.10
C VAL A 14 4.63 11.99 0.04
N PHE A 15 4.77 11.51 1.28
CA PHE A 15 4.27 12.15 2.49
C PHE A 15 5.38 12.48 3.49
N GLY A 16 6.47 13.09 3.02
CA GLY A 16 7.63 13.46 3.84
C GLY A 16 8.43 12.26 4.35
N TRP A 17 7.84 11.44 5.22
CA TRP A 17 8.44 10.25 5.82
C TRP A 17 8.04 8.92 5.16
N LEU A 18 7.02 8.94 4.30
CA LEU A 18 6.55 7.80 3.54
C LEU A 18 6.69 8.08 2.05
N LYS A 19 7.26 7.13 1.32
CA LYS A 19 7.10 7.04 -0.14
C LYS A 19 6.35 5.75 -0.42
N SER A 20 5.23 5.84 -1.11
CA SER A 20 4.35 4.70 -1.36
C SER A 20 4.04 4.61 -2.85
N ASN A 21 4.18 3.42 -3.42
CA ASN A 21 3.85 3.17 -4.82
C ASN A 21 2.62 2.27 -4.91
N TRP A 22 1.53 2.77 -5.47
CA TRP A 22 0.24 2.08 -5.51
C TRP A 22 0.02 1.42 -6.86
N SER A 23 -0.22 0.10 -6.84
CA SER A 23 -0.55 -0.66 -8.06
C SER A 23 -2.04 -0.59 -8.40
N PHE A 24 -2.90 -0.26 -7.42
CA PHE A 24 -4.32 -0.05 -7.59
C PHE A 24 -4.75 1.32 -7.07
N SER A 25 -5.98 1.72 -7.37
CA SER A 25 -6.63 2.91 -6.82
C SER A 25 -6.65 2.82 -5.29
N PHE A 26 -6.12 3.83 -4.61
CA PHE A 26 -5.97 3.84 -3.16
C PHE A 26 -6.00 5.28 -2.63
N ALA A 27 -6.50 5.46 -1.41
CA ALA A 27 -6.70 6.76 -0.77
C ALA A 27 -7.42 7.77 -1.69
N ASP A 28 -6.79 8.89 -2.01
CA ASP A 28 -7.30 9.96 -2.88
C ASP A 28 -6.98 9.77 -4.37
N TYR A 29 -6.19 8.75 -4.72
CA TYR A 29 -5.88 8.41 -6.11
C TYR A 29 -6.89 7.40 -6.69
N HIS A 30 -7.39 7.70 -7.89
CA HIS A 30 -8.31 6.85 -8.61
C HIS A 30 -7.90 6.68 -10.08
N ASP A 31 -7.76 5.44 -10.53
CA ASP A 31 -7.68 5.04 -11.93
C ASP A 31 -8.66 3.89 -12.19
N PRO A 32 -9.71 4.10 -13.01
CA PRO A 32 -10.71 3.08 -13.30
C PRO A 32 -10.14 1.83 -13.99
N LYS A 33 -8.92 1.89 -14.53
CA LYS A 33 -8.24 0.75 -15.18
C LYS A 33 -7.52 -0.17 -14.20
N THR A 34 -7.22 0.32 -13.00
CA THR A 34 -6.45 -0.40 -11.97
C THR A 34 -7.13 -0.25 -10.63
N THR A 35 -8.28 -0.93 -10.45
CA THR A 35 -9.05 -0.89 -9.20
C THR A 35 -8.90 -2.14 -8.34
N SER A 36 -8.55 -3.30 -8.95
CA SER A 36 -8.32 -4.56 -8.24
C SER A 36 -7.81 -5.66 -9.18
N PHE A 37 -7.32 -6.76 -8.61
CA PHE A 37 -7.07 -8.02 -9.30
C PHE A 37 -7.65 -9.20 -8.48
N GLY A 38 -8.77 -9.76 -8.94
CA GLY A 38 -9.50 -10.76 -8.17
C GLY A 38 -9.97 -10.17 -6.83
N LEU A 39 -9.55 -10.79 -5.71
CA LEU A 39 -9.86 -10.30 -4.36
C LEU A 39 -8.87 -9.22 -3.88
N MET A 40 -7.71 -9.07 -4.52
CA MET A 40 -6.71 -8.08 -4.14
C MET A 40 -7.23 -6.68 -4.49
N ARG A 41 -7.45 -5.86 -3.47
CA ARG A 41 -7.90 -4.48 -3.60
C ARG A 41 -6.74 -3.50 -3.61
N ASP A 42 -5.78 -3.72 -2.70
CA ASP A 42 -4.64 -2.84 -2.50
C ASP A 42 -3.33 -3.61 -2.67
N LEU A 43 -2.33 -2.98 -3.27
CA LEU A 43 -0.97 -3.49 -3.39
C LEU A 43 0.00 -2.31 -3.43
N ASN A 44 0.56 -2.03 -2.25
CA ASN A 44 1.40 -0.88 -1.99
C ASN A 44 2.84 -1.33 -1.74
N ASP A 45 3.79 -0.57 -2.28
CA ASP A 45 5.23 -0.76 -2.09
C ASP A 45 5.78 0.47 -1.34
N ASP A 46 6.00 0.27 -0.05
CA ASP A 46 6.16 1.34 0.94
C ASP A 46 7.59 1.45 1.46
N PHE A 47 8.17 2.64 1.33
CA PHE A 47 9.41 3.04 1.98
C PHE A 47 9.09 3.98 3.14
N VAL A 48 9.28 3.48 4.36
CA VAL A 48 9.01 4.19 5.61
C VAL A 48 10.33 4.60 6.24
N LEU A 49 10.51 5.90 6.52
CA LEU A 49 11.68 6.36 7.27
C LEU A 49 11.68 5.79 8.70
N SER A 50 12.87 5.52 9.24
CA SER A 50 13.04 4.97 10.58
C SER A 50 12.33 5.78 11.67
N LEU A 51 11.83 5.08 12.70
CA LEU A 51 11.12 5.65 13.86
C LEU A 51 9.83 6.41 13.51
N ARG A 52 9.21 6.09 12.37
CA ARG A 52 7.91 6.61 11.96
C ARG A 52 6.86 5.53 12.07
N VAL A 53 5.63 5.97 12.26
CA VAL A 53 4.51 5.09 12.58
C VAL A 53 3.27 5.57 11.83
N PHE A 54 2.54 4.62 11.26
CA PHE A 54 1.16 4.86 10.89
C PHE A 54 0.34 4.93 12.19
N GLY A 55 -0.41 6.01 12.39
CA GLY A 55 -1.27 6.13 13.56
C GLY A 55 -2.25 4.95 13.66
N ILE A 56 -2.76 4.67 14.86
CA ILE A 56 -3.79 3.66 15.05
C ILE A 56 -5.01 3.98 14.19
N HIS A 57 -5.46 3.00 13.40
CA HIS A 57 -6.62 3.09 12.52
C HIS A 57 -7.33 1.73 12.45
N LEU A 58 -8.58 1.75 11.98
CA LEU A 58 -9.42 0.57 11.91
C LEU A 58 -9.48 0.03 10.48
N HIS A 59 -9.42 -1.30 10.36
CA HIS A 59 -9.81 -2.02 9.16
C HIS A 59 -11.06 -2.85 9.46
N GLN A 60 -11.93 -3.00 8.47
CA GLN A 60 -13.14 -3.82 8.58
C GLN A 60 -13.28 -4.67 7.32
N ASN A 61 -13.58 -5.96 7.49
CA ASN A 61 -13.80 -6.92 6.40
C ASN A 61 -12.65 -6.98 5.37
N MET A 62 -11.40 -6.87 5.84
CA MET A 62 -10.19 -6.89 5.02
C MET A 62 -9.14 -7.78 5.70
N GLU A 63 -8.45 -8.58 4.91
CA GLU A 63 -7.22 -9.23 5.33
C GLU A 63 -6.05 -8.35 4.87
N VAL A 64 -5.16 -8.01 5.81
CA VAL A 64 -3.98 -7.17 5.55
C VAL A 64 -2.73 -8.02 5.74
N VAL A 65 -1.88 -8.08 4.72
CA VAL A 65 -0.62 -8.82 4.75
C VAL A 65 0.53 -7.86 4.47
N SER A 66 1.46 -7.77 5.41
CA SER A 66 2.68 -6.97 5.28
C SER A 66 3.88 -7.89 5.06
N ILE A 67 4.64 -7.65 4.00
CA ILE A 67 5.88 -8.37 3.70
C ILE A 67 7.05 -7.40 3.87
N VAL A 68 7.86 -7.59 4.91
CA VAL A 68 9.03 -6.76 5.16
C VAL A 68 10.16 -7.19 4.23
N LEU A 69 10.57 -6.30 3.33
CA LEU A 69 11.68 -6.54 2.41
C LEU A 69 13.04 -6.14 3.02
N GLU A 70 13.05 -5.06 3.82
CA GLU A 70 14.24 -4.55 4.51
C GLU A 70 13.84 -3.88 5.83
N GLY A 71 14.69 -3.98 6.86
CA GLY A 71 14.44 -3.37 8.16
C GLY A 71 13.55 -4.21 9.09
N GLN A 72 12.78 -3.54 9.95
CA GLN A 72 11.90 -4.16 10.94
C GLN A 72 10.58 -3.40 11.02
N LEU A 73 9.47 -4.13 11.21
CA LEU A 73 8.13 -3.60 11.38
C LEU A 73 7.55 -4.07 12.71
N GLU A 74 7.07 -3.14 13.53
CA GLU A 74 6.29 -3.43 14.73
C GLU A 74 4.81 -3.16 14.42
N HIS A 75 3.94 -4.13 14.70
CA HIS A 75 2.50 -4.00 14.55
C HIS A 75 1.82 -3.94 15.91
N LYS A 76 0.89 -2.99 16.07
CA LYS A 76 0.04 -2.84 17.26
C LYS A 76 -1.39 -2.60 16.83
N GLU A 77 -2.30 -3.35 17.45
CA GLU A 77 -3.74 -3.21 17.23
C GLU A 77 -4.34 -2.36 18.35
N ALA A 78 -5.46 -1.70 18.05
CA ALA A 78 -6.29 -1.13 19.10
C ALA A 78 -6.91 -2.26 19.92
N SER A 79 -6.83 -2.17 21.25
CA SER A 79 -7.49 -3.08 22.17
C SER A 79 -9.01 -2.94 22.15
#